data_AF-A0A8R7TED2-F1
#
_entry.id   AF-A0A8R7TED2-F1
#
_cell.length_a   1.000
_cell.length_b   1.000
_cell.length_c   1.000
_cell.angle_alpha   90.00
_cell.angle_beta   90.00
_cell.angle_gamma   90.00
#
_symmetry.space_group_name_H-M   'P 1'
#
loop_
_entity.id
_entity.type
_entity.pdbx_description
1 polymer ?
#
loop_
_entity_poly.entity_id
_entity_poly.type
_entity_poly.pdbx_seq_one_letter_code
_entity_poly.pdbx_strand_id
1 'polypeptide(L)'
;NSSKEWSWKELEQQPFNVCDVTSYSLHPEERTFLISTKKDTTEATFSFDTERHSSKLLGNWVLPFDGQGHFDQHLKAFVGLSKEPDTLGQIYCCDVPIYGTCEGQCPVPSMNLCKENLFISGDPRDKHVGATLVYMGGVSKFCLVQCVNKEVRDPGLSLPGSWMYR
;
A
#
# COMPACT_ATOMS: atom_id res chain seq x y z
N ASN A 1 34.00 2.59 -21.71
CA ASN A 1 33.55 2.90 -20.35
C ASN A 1 32.22 3.65 -20.47
N SER A 2 31.09 2.94 -20.55
CA SER A 2 29.77 3.57 -20.64
C SER A 2 29.29 3.79 -19.21
N SER A 3 29.23 5.05 -18.76
CA SER A 3 28.54 5.40 -17.53
C SER A 3 27.06 5.12 -17.73
N LYS A 4 26.52 4.07 -17.07
CA LYS A 4 25.08 3.89 -16.92
C LYS A 4 24.60 4.91 -15.89
N GLU A 5 24.40 6.14 -16.33
CA GLU A 5 23.76 7.18 -15.53
C GLU A 5 22.27 6.88 -15.40
N TRP A 6 21.76 6.99 -14.18
CA TRP A 6 20.33 6.82 -13.91
C TRP A 6 19.63 8.10 -14.35
N SER A 7 18.64 7.96 -15.24
CA SER A 7 17.83 9.08 -15.71
C SER A 7 16.41 8.95 -15.19
N TRP A 8 15.78 10.08 -14.89
CA TRP A 8 14.36 10.19 -14.58
C TRP A 8 13.66 10.93 -15.71
N LYS A 9 12.40 10.57 -15.95
CA LYS A 9 11.55 11.26 -16.92
C LYS A 9 10.21 11.58 -16.26
N GLU A 10 9.77 12.82 -16.41
CA GLU A 10 8.44 13.23 -16.02
C GLU A 10 7.42 12.62 -16.99
N LEU A 11 6.39 11.99 -16.42
CA LEU A 11 5.28 11.45 -17.21
C LEU A 11 4.37 12.59 -17.65
N GLU A 12 3.68 12.37 -18.76
CA GLU A 12 2.61 13.27 -19.18
C GLU A 12 1.49 13.33 -18.13
N GLN A 13 0.67 14.38 -18.22
CA GLN A 13 -0.44 14.58 -17.30
C GLN A 13 -1.34 13.35 -17.28
N GLN A 14 -1.51 12.77 -16.09
CA GLN A 14 -2.35 11.60 -15.90
C GLN A 14 -3.84 12.00 -15.92
N PRO A 15 -4.75 11.08 -16.32
CA PRO A 15 -6.20 11.35 -16.39
C PRO A 15 -6.87 11.41 -15.00
N PHE A 16 -6.09 11.55 -13.94
CA PHE A 16 -6.53 11.62 -12.56
C PHE A 16 -5.65 12.58 -11.76
N ASN A 17 -6.17 13.03 -10.61
CA ASN A 17 -5.43 13.86 -9.68
C ASN A 17 -4.56 12.98 -8.78
N VAL A 18 -3.26 13.28 -8.72
CA VAL A 18 -2.28 12.53 -7.92
C VAL A 18 -2.56 12.60 -6.41
N CYS A 19 -3.21 13.66 -5.93
CA CYS A 19 -3.60 13.79 -4.52
C CYS A 19 -4.73 12.84 -4.12
N ASP A 20 -5.46 12.31 -5.10
CA ASP A 20 -6.59 11.40 -4.86
C ASP A 20 -6.15 9.93 -4.90
N VAL A 21 -4.87 9.64 -5.17
CA VAL A 21 -4.33 8.27 -5.23
C VAL A 21 -4.34 7.64 -3.84
N THR A 22 -4.97 6.47 -3.73
CA THR A 22 -5.05 5.75 -2.46
C THR A 22 -4.23 4.48 -2.44
N SER A 23 -4.05 3.86 -3.61
CA SER A 23 -3.29 2.63 -3.72
C SER A 23 -2.78 2.41 -5.13
N TYR A 24 -1.73 1.60 -5.25
CA TYR A 24 -1.16 1.23 -6.53
C TYR A 24 -0.48 -0.14 -6.47
N SER A 25 -0.43 -0.83 -7.60
CA SER A 25 0.29 -2.10 -7.76
C SER A 25 0.98 -2.17 -9.11
N LEU A 26 2.09 -2.90 -9.20
CA LEU A 26 2.75 -3.19 -10.48
C LEU A 26 2.53 -4.65 -10.84
N HIS A 27 2.00 -4.91 -12.02
CA HIS A 27 2.06 -6.24 -12.64
C HIS A 27 3.35 -6.32 -13.47
N PRO A 28 4.39 -7.03 -13.02
CA PRO A 28 5.70 -6.98 -13.66
C PRO A 28 5.72 -7.60 -15.05
N GLU A 29 4.94 -8.66 -15.28
CA GLU A 29 4.92 -9.38 -16.56
C GLU A 29 4.23 -8.55 -17.66
N GLU A 30 3.04 -8.01 -17.36
CA GLU A 30 2.30 -7.07 -18.21
C GLU A 30 2.87 -5.64 -18.19
N ARG A 31 3.92 -5.38 -17.41
CA ARG A 31 4.57 -4.07 -17.24
C ARG A 31 3.56 -2.92 -17.03
N THR A 32 2.53 -3.21 -16.25
CA THR A 32 1.36 -2.34 -16.11
C THR A 32 1.18 -1.97 -14.65
N PHE A 33 1.12 -0.67 -14.37
CA PHE A 33 0.67 -0.19 -13.08
C PHE A 33 -0.84 -0.19 -13.01
N LEU A 34 -1.37 -0.57 -11.86
CA LEU A 34 -2.73 -0.31 -11.44
C LEU A 34 -2.69 0.84 -10.44
N ILE A 35 -3.52 1.84 -10.63
CA ILE A 35 -3.54 3.04 -9.80
C ILE A 35 -4.99 3.33 -9.43
N SER A 36 -5.29 3.27 -8.14
CA SER A 36 -6.62 3.52 -7.61
C SER A 36 -6.70 4.91 -6.99
N THR A 37 -7.78 5.61 -7.31
CA THR A 37 -8.05 6.96 -6.82
C THR A 37 -9.41 7.03 -6.15
N LYS A 38 -9.52 7.82 -5.09
CA LYS A 38 -10.78 8.10 -4.40
C LYS A 38 -10.89 9.58 -4.08
N LYS A 39 -11.97 10.19 -4.53
CA LYS A 39 -12.34 11.57 -4.20
C LYS A 39 -13.80 11.60 -3.76
N ASP A 40 -14.03 11.94 -2.51
CA ASP A 40 -15.35 11.86 -1.87
C ASP A 40 -15.96 10.45 -2.03
N THR A 41 -17.02 10.32 -2.82
CA THR A 41 -17.70 9.06 -3.15
C THR A 41 -17.31 8.50 -4.52
N THR A 42 -16.43 9.18 -5.26
CA THR A 42 -16.00 8.76 -6.60
C THR A 42 -14.76 7.88 -6.49
N GLU A 43 -14.86 6.68 -7.04
CA GLU A 43 -13.81 5.66 -7.05
C GLU A 43 -13.47 5.29 -8.48
N ALA A 44 -12.18 5.16 -8.77
CA ALA A 44 -11.68 4.75 -10.08
C ALA A 44 -10.36 4.01 -9.95
N THR A 45 -10.16 3.02 -10.82
CA THR A 45 -8.87 2.38 -11.02
C THR A 45 -8.44 2.49 -12.47
N PHE A 46 -7.20 2.92 -12.67
CA PHE A 46 -6.57 3.10 -13.96
C PHE A 46 -5.48 2.04 -14.16
N SER A 47 -5.33 1.55 -15.39
CA SER A 47 -4.13 0.85 -15.82
C SER A 47 -3.21 1.83 -16.53
N PHE A 48 -1.93 1.85 -16.17
CA PHE A 48 -0.89 2.59 -16.86
C PHE A 48 0.11 1.62 -17.47
N ASP A 49 0.15 1.58 -18.81
CA ASP A 49 1.11 0.80 -19.58
C ASP A 49 2.45 1.56 -19.61
N THR A 50 3.48 0.95 -19.04
CA THR A 50 4.80 1.58 -18.92
C THR A 50 5.61 1.59 -20.21
N GLU A 51 5.24 0.81 -21.23
CA GLU A 51 5.89 0.83 -22.54
C GLU A 51 5.26 1.89 -23.45
N ARG A 52 3.92 1.96 -23.44
CA ARG A 52 3.15 2.93 -24.23
C ARG A 52 3.03 4.30 -23.57
N HIS A 53 3.34 4.38 -22.27
CA HIS A 53 3.11 5.55 -21.41
C HIS A 53 1.67 6.06 -21.48
N SER A 54 0.70 5.14 -21.55
CA SER A 54 -0.70 5.47 -21.70
C SER A 54 -1.52 4.95 -20.52
N SER A 55 -2.38 5.81 -19.98
CA SER A 55 -3.35 5.45 -18.96
C SER A 55 -4.71 5.14 -19.58
N LYS A 56 -5.42 4.18 -18.99
CA LYS A 56 -6.78 3.79 -19.37
C LYS A 56 -7.59 3.56 -18.10
N LEU A 57 -8.84 4.04 -18.07
CA LEU A 57 -9.76 3.70 -16.99
C LEU A 57 -10.15 2.22 -17.08
N LEU A 58 -9.87 1.45 -16.02
CA LEU A 58 -10.30 0.06 -15.93
C LEU A 58 -11.72 -0.04 -15.40
N GLY A 59 -12.03 0.62 -14.29
CA GLY A 59 -13.36 0.53 -13.68
C GLY A 59 -13.56 1.46 -12.51
N ASN A 60 -14.82 1.56 -12.08
CA ASN A 60 -15.28 2.41 -10.97
C ASN A 60 -15.21 1.65 -9.63
N TRP A 61 -14.01 1.24 -9.26
CA TRP A 61 -13.69 0.53 -8.02
C TRP A 61 -12.24 0.86 -7.62
N VAL A 62 -11.85 0.59 -6.38
CA VAL A 62 -10.47 0.76 -5.89
C VAL A 62 -9.86 -0.55 -5.42
N LEU A 63 -8.54 -0.66 -5.51
CA LEU A 63 -7.79 -1.74 -4.88
C LEU A 63 -7.90 -1.62 -3.35
N PRO A 64 -8.05 -2.74 -2.62
CA PRO A 64 -8.31 -2.75 -1.18
C PRO A 64 -7.04 -2.51 -0.34
N PHE A 65 -6.02 -1.85 -0.91
CA PHE A 65 -4.73 -1.68 -0.28
C PHE A 65 -4.56 -0.30 0.34
N ASP A 66 -3.82 -0.22 1.44
CA ASP A 66 -3.25 1.03 1.94
C ASP A 66 -1.89 1.25 1.28
N GLY A 67 -1.84 2.12 0.26
CA GLY A 67 -0.64 2.35 -0.52
C GLY A 67 -0.31 1.21 -1.49
N GLN A 68 0.86 0.60 -1.34
CA GLN A 68 1.39 -0.35 -2.34
C GLN A 68 0.83 -1.76 -2.16
N GLY A 69 0.28 -2.31 -3.24
CA GLY A 69 0.09 -3.75 -3.42
C GLY A 69 1.23 -4.36 -4.24
N HIS A 70 1.61 -5.58 -3.88
CA HIS A 70 2.69 -6.34 -4.51
C HIS A 70 2.13 -7.49 -5.32
N PHE A 71 2.59 -7.67 -6.54
CA PHE A 71 2.28 -8.87 -7.29
C PHE A 71 3.04 -10.07 -6.72
N ASP A 72 2.31 -11.09 -6.32
CA ASP A 72 2.84 -12.37 -5.89
C ASP A 72 2.75 -13.38 -7.03
N GLN A 73 3.91 -13.81 -7.54
CA GLN A 73 3.99 -14.73 -8.68
C GLN A 73 3.44 -16.13 -8.38
N HIS A 74 3.51 -16.58 -7.13
CA HIS A 74 3.03 -17.91 -6.75
C HIS A 74 1.51 -17.94 -6.68
N LEU A 75 0.92 -16.91 -6.08
CA LEU A 75 -0.53 -16.73 -5.98
C LEU A 75 -1.16 -16.22 -7.27
N LYS A 76 -0.35 -15.63 -8.17
CA LYS A 76 -0.81 -14.90 -9.37
C LYS A 76 -1.84 -13.82 -9.01
N ALA A 77 -1.57 -13.12 -7.92
CA ALA A 77 -2.48 -12.17 -7.30
C ALA A 77 -1.70 -11.00 -6.70
N PHE A 78 -2.38 -9.89 -6.44
CA PHE A 78 -1.83 -8.77 -5.68
C PHE A 78 -2.06 -8.97 -4.19
N VAL A 79 -1.04 -8.72 -3.39
CA VAL A 79 -1.10 -8.74 -1.93
C VAL A 79 -0.72 -7.39 -1.35
N GLY A 80 -1.45 -6.91 -0.35
CA GLY A 80 -1.17 -5.60 0.25
C GLY A 80 -1.88 -5.42 1.58
N LEU A 81 -1.43 -4.44 2.36
CA LEU A 81 -2.04 -4.12 3.65
C LEU A 81 -3.45 -3.57 3.48
N SER A 82 -4.35 -3.93 4.39
CA SER A 82 -5.70 -3.38 4.39
C SER A 82 -5.70 -1.87 4.62
N LYS A 83 -6.54 -1.19 3.84
CA LYS A 83 -6.89 0.23 4.01
C LYS A 83 -7.99 0.47 5.04
N GLU A 84 -8.81 -0.55 5.32
CA GLU A 84 -10.02 -0.35 6.10
C GLU A 84 -9.71 -0.28 7.61
N PRO A 85 -10.30 0.67 8.36
CA PRO A 85 -10.00 0.85 9.79
C PRO A 85 -10.30 -0.38 10.67
N ASP A 86 -11.30 -1.18 10.30
CA ASP A 86 -11.75 -2.37 11.02
C ASP A 86 -10.86 -3.60 10.80
N THR A 87 -10.08 -3.60 9.72
CA THR A 87 -9.19 -4.69 9.31
C THR A 87 -7.72 -4.23 9.29
N LEU A 88 -7.43 -3.14 10.00
CA LEU A 88 -6.10 -2.57 10.10
C LEU A 88 -5.09 -3.61 10.59
N GLY A 89 -4.01 -3.78 9.83
CA GLY A 89 -2.95 -4.76 10.10
C GLY A 89 -3.19 -6.15 9.51
N GLN A 90 -4.30 -6.36 8.81
CA GLN A 90 -4.54 -7.53 7.98
C GLN A 90 -4.07 -7.28 6.54
N ILE A 91 -3.95 -8.36 5.77
CA ILE A 91 -3.51 -8.33 4.36
C ILE A 91 -4.67 -8.74 3.46
N TYR A 92 -4.90 -8.00 2.39
CA TYR A 92 -5.74 -8.42 1.27
C TYR A 92 -4.91 -9.17 0.23
N CYS A 93 -5.55 -10.16 -0.39
CA CYS A 93 -5.13 -10.80 -1.64
C CYS A 93 -6.21 -10.52 -2.69
N CYS A 94 -5.84 -10.00 -3.85
CA CYS A 94 -6.74 -9.58 -4.91
C CYS A 94 -6.31 -10.18 -6.24
N ASP A 95 -7.24 -10.75 -7.00
CA ASP A 95 -6.93 -11.28 -8.32
C ASP A 95 -6.49 -10.18 -9.29
N VAL A 96 -5.75 -10.58 -10.34
CA VAL A 96 -5.35 -9.66 -11.41
C VAL A 96 -6.58 -9.29 -12.24
N PRO A 97 -6.86 -7.98 -12.45
CA PRO A 97 -8.00 -7.53 -13.26
C PRO A 97 -7.78 -7.82 -14.75
N ILE A 98 -8.87 -7.88 -15.50
CA ILE A 98 -8.84 -8.15 -16.94
C ILE A 98 -8.64 -6.83 -17.70
N TYR A 99 -7.41 -6.60 -18.18
CA TYR A 99 -7.03 -5.37 -18.89
C TYR A 99 -7.73 -5.16 -20.25
N GLY A 100 -8.18 -6.24 -20.88
CA GLY A 100 -8.75 -6.26 -22.24
C GLY A 100 -10.22 -5.82 -22.37
N THR A 101 -10.84 -5.35 -21.29
CA THR A 101 -12.24 -4.90 -21.29
C THR A 101 -12.42 -3.53 -21.94
N CYS A 102 -13.65 -3.15 -22.29
CA CYS A 102 -13.96 -1.77 -22.67
C CYS A 102 -13.61 -0.81 -21.52
N GLU A 103 -13.30 0.43 -21.86
CA GLU A 103 -12.92 1.45 -20.88
C GLU A 103 -13.98 1.62 -19.78
N GLY A 104 -13.56 1.56 -18.51
CA GLY A 104 -14.43 1.65 -17.35
C GLY A 104 -15.35 0.45 -17.09
N GLN A 105 -15.24 -0.63 -17.88
CA GLN A 105 -16.11 -1.80 -17.79
C GLN A 105 -15.41 -3.04 -17.21
N CYS A 106 -14.17 -2.91 -16.70
CA CYS A 106 -13.53 -4.00 -15.98
C CYS A 106 -14.30 -4.27 -14.69
N PRO A 107 -14.77 -5.52 -14.45
CA PRO A 107 -15.41 -5.87 -13.19
C PRO A 107 -14.42 -5.72 -12.03
N VAL A 108 -14.97 -5.56 -10.83
CA VAL A 108 -14.17 -5.57 -9.60
C VAL A 108 -13.50 -6.94 -9.45
N PRO A 109 -12.17 -6.99 -9.19
CA PRO A 109 -11.49 -8.26 -8.98
C PRO A 109 -11.98 -8.93 -7.69
N SER A 110 -11.92 -10.26 -7.67
CA SER A 110 -12.19 -11.01 -6.43
C SER A 110 -11.07 -10.75 -5.42
N MET A 111 -11.46 -10.61 -4.16
CA MET A 111 -10.55 -10.28 -3.07
C MET A 111 -10.81 -11.16 -1.85
N ASN A 112 -9.73 -11.55 -1.18
CA ASN A 112 -9.73 -12.33 0.05
C ASN A 112 -8.98 -11.56 1.13
N LEU A 113 -9.53 -11.53 2.33
CA LEU A 113 -8.89 -10.93 3.49
C LEU A 113 -8.23 -12.01 4.34
N CYS A 114 -6.95 -11.81 4.67
CA CYS A 114 -6.26 -12.65 5.65
C CYS A 114 -6.88 -12.44 7.02
N LYS A 115 -7.21 -13.54 7.71
CA LYS A 115 -7.82 -13.49 9.05
C LYS A 115 -6.85 -13.03 10.12
N GLU A 116 -5.55 -13.25 9.92
CA GLU A 116 -4.51 -12.90 10.88
C GLU A 116 -4.23 -11.40 10.84
N ASN A 117 -4.18 -10.78 12.01
CA ASN A 117 -3.68 -9.42 12.16
C ASN A 117 -2.18 -9.49 12.47
N LEU A 118 -1.38 -8.89 11.59
CA LEU A 118 0.08 -8.95 11.66
C LEU A 118 0.69 -7.81 12.46
N PHE A 119 -0.10 -6.80 12.83
CA PHE A 119 0.40 -5.70 13.64
C PHE A 119 0.72 -6.20 15.04
N ILE A 120 1.87 -5.76 15.56
CA ILE A 120 2.29 -6.14 16.89
C ILE A 120 1.36 -5.45 17.89
N SER A 121 0.76 -6.23 18.79
CA SER A 121 0.09 -5.70 19.98
C SER A 121 1.14 -5.23 20.99
N GLY A 122 1.58 -3.98 20.85
CA GLY A 122 2.48 -3.30 21.77
C GLY A 122 1.81 -2.87 23.08
N ASP A 123 2.41 -1.92 23.81
CA ASP A 123 1.72 -1.23 24.91
C ASP A 123 0.46 -0.57 24.33
N PRO A 124 -0.74 -0.70 24.93
CA PRO A 124 -1.96 -0.05 24.44
C PRO A 124 -1.84 1.47 24.25
N ARG A 125 -0.82 2.10 24.85
CA ARG A 125 -0.50 3.52 24.68
C ARG A 125 0.34 3.82 23.43
N ASP A 126 1.01 2.82 22.85
CA ASP A 126 1.76 2.97 21.63
C ASP A 126 0.79 3.26 20.48
N LYS A 127 0.98 4.40 19.81
CA LYS A 127 0.11 4.82 18.70
C LYS A 127 0.67 4.30 17.40
N HIS A 128 -0.12 3.53 16.66
CA HIS A 128 0.22 3.15 15.29
C HIS A 128 0.34 4.41 14.42
N VAL A 129 1.49 4.56 13.76
CA VAL A 129 1.77 5.69 12.85
C VAL A 129 1.56 5.27 11.40
N GLY A 130 1.97 4.06 11.05
CA GLY A 130 1.86 3.54 9.70
C GLY A 130 2.56 2.19 9.56
N ALA A 131 2.29 1.49 8.47
CA ALA A 131 2.97 0.24 8.16
C ALA A 131 3.19 0.12 6.66
N THR A 132 4.17 -0.69 6.27
CA THR A 132 4.41 -1.05 4.89
C THR A 132 4.78 -2.52 4.79
N LEU A 133 4.30 -3.17 3.74
CA LEU A 133 4.69 -4.52 3.39
C LEU A 133 5.89 -4.42 2.43
N VAL A 134 6.98 -5.11 2.74
CA VAL A 134 8.21 -5.05 1.95
C VAL A 134 8.48 -6.42 1.34
N TYR A 135 8.50 -6.48 0.01
CA TYR A 135 8.90 -7.70 -0.69
C TYR A 135 10.40 -7.96 -0.50
N MET A 136 10.75 -9.12 0.04
CA MET A 136 12.14 -9.48 0.35
C MET A 136 12.85 -10.24 -0.77
N GLY A 137 12.20 -10.43 -1.92
CA GLY A 137 12.70 -11.30 -2.98
C GLY A 137 12.49 -12.79 -2.70
N GLY A 138 12.80 -13.62 -3.70
CA GLY A 138 12.54 -15.05 -3.66
C GLY A 138 11.13 -15.41 -4.15
N VAL A 139 10.44 -16.31 -3.44
CA VAL A 139 9.07 -16.72 -3.76
C VAL A 139 8.18 -16.35 -2.58
N SER A 140 7.30 -15.36 -2.78
CA SER A 140 6.22 -15.01 -1.85
C SER A 140 6.66 -14.67 -0.43
N LYS A 141 7.82 -13.99 -0.28
CA LYS A 141 8.36 -13.57 1.02
C LYS A 141 8.25 -12.08 1.21
N PHE A 142 7.58 -11.72 2.30
CA PHE A 142 7.36 -10.33 2.69
C PHE A 142 7.79 -10.11 4.13
N CYS A 143 8.26 -8.90 4.42
CA CYS A 143 8.46 -8.40 5.77
C CYS A 143 7.44 -7.29 6.04
N LEU A 144 6.81 -7.34 7.20
CA LEU A 144 6.02 -6.21 7.68
C LEU A 144 6.93 -5.23 8.42
N VAL A 145 6.93 -3.98 7.98
CA VAL A 145 7.58 -2.87 8.69
C VAL A 145 6.49 -1.99 9.28
N GLN A 146 6.35 -2.04 10.61
CA GLN A 146 5.39 -1.24 11.36
C GLN A 146 6.10 -0.08 12.06
N CYS A 147 5.54 1.13 11.94
CA CYS A 147 5.98 2.33 12.63
C CYS A 147 5.01 2.66 13.77
N VAL A 148 5.55 2.78 14.98
CA VAL A 148 4.77 3.08 16.19
C VAL A 148 5.39 4.26 16.93
N ASN A 149 4.56 5.14 17.45
CA ASN A 149 4.96 6.21 18.34
C ASN A 149 4.76 5.75 19.78
N LYS A 150 5.86 5.64 20.52
CA LYS A 150 5.82 5.23 21.92
C LYS A 150 5.51 6.43 22.79
N GLU A 151 4.44 6.37 23.57
CA GLU A 151 4.25 7.34 24.64
C GLU A 151 5.34 7.13 25.69
N VAL A 152 6.21 8.14 25.84
CA VAL A 152 7.29 8.13 26.84
C VAL A 152 6.65 8.07 28.22
N ARG A 153 7.01 7.05 29.03
CA ARG A 153 6.75 7.08 30.47
C ARG A 153 7.43 8.32 31.01
N ASP A 154 6.68 9.29 31.51
CA ASP A 154 7.25 10.36 32.33
C ASP A 154 7.87 9.70 33.57
N PRO A 155 9.21 9.62 33.72
CA PRO A 155 9.81 8.90 34.84
C PRO A 155 9.76 9.69 36.15
N GLY A 156 9.07 10.83 36.21
CA GLY A 156 9.32 11.84 37.22
C GLY A 156 8.15 12.74 37.60
N LEU A 157 7.02 12.16 38.00
CA LEU A 157 6.20 12.77 39.06
C LEU A 157 6.52 12.07 40.40
N SER A 158 7.76 12.25 40.85
CA SER A 158 8.12 12.12 42.26
C SER A 158 8.63 13.48 42.74
N LEU A 159 7.71 14.32 43.22
CA LEU A 159 7.99 15.27 44.29
C LEU A 159 7.23 14.73 45.51
N PRO A 160 7.88 14.59 46.68
CA PRO A 160 8.32 15.78 47.39
C PRO A 160 9.81 15.73 47.76
N GLY A 161 10.39 16.92 47.90
CA GLY A 161 11.79 17.09 48.21
C GLY A 161 12.22 16.35 49.47
N SER A 162 13.38 15.73 49.38
CA SER A 162 14.35 15.72 50.46
C SER A 162 15.71 15.48 49.84
N TRP A 163 16.53 16.52 49.81
CA TRP A 163 17.97 16.36 49.66
C TRP A 163 18.50 15.70 50.92
N MET A 164 19.15 14.56 50.81
CA MET A 164 20.22 14.19 51.74
C MET A 164 21.34 13.49 50.99
N TYR A 165 22.47 14.17 50.90
CA TYR A 165 23.77 13.52 50.86
C TYR A 165 24.01 12.90 52.24
N ARG A 166 24.23 11.58 52.29
CA ARG A 166 25.36 10.90 52.95
C ARG A 166 25.44 9.47 52.45
#